data_AF-A0A7V3RN11-F1
#
_entry.id   AF-A0A7V3RN11-F1
#
_cell.length_a   1.000
_cell.length_b   1.000
_cell.length_c   1.000
_cell.angle_alpha   90.00
_cell.angle_beta   90.00
_cell.angle_gamma   90.00
#
_symmetry.space_group_name_H-M   'P 1'
#
loop_
_entity.id
_entity.type
_entity.pdbx_description
1 polymer ?
#
loop_
_entity_poly.entity_id
_entity_poly.type
_entity_poly.pdbx_seq_one_letter_code
_entity_poly.pdbx_strand_id
1 'polypeptide(L)'
;MAQATESEKYQPLSLLALAGFALAVVYSLIVLAGGAVALLGRVPWLMPYWTFLLPIAVVGVCWAARTRIRDSEGALGGLVFTTWGSRLAVLFGITYAAYYIATFLAVRSQAINAANDFFQKIKDERLEEAFLMSQETPTKGLTSSQIRDMLESRFNQPMGPGQSGAFTRFCHEPFVRYIEMDRDQTQIDPLGVASWEYGKGGYRVLLTYHIANSLVEFDMNVDTFGRDPKPGESKGRQWQVQLMRSETLMIRDSLRQTRRGEEATRKMNTAQRFAEEWIAKVSDWNTLSAAERASCSPLIRIDDKTFWAGKQQRDDMIRRIRNTFQADAKGPRSPFTLTLQPGALPLLRENNDRTTVWFDVMLRYNEEGTFMPLYVVNGRLVVSAKSAAAADSPSAWQVDALEVESGRTAPERLRMQQQQQQQQQQQQQNRSAPAPSGAGLDKGQPPP
;
A
#
# COMPACT_ATOMS: atom_id res chain seq x y z
N MET A 1 6.26 -89.68 -11.07
CA MET A 1 5.99 -88.49 -11.92
C MET A 1 7.10 -87.48 -11.65
N ALA A 2 8.08 -87.40 -12.55
CA ALA A 2 9.17 -86.42 -12.44
C ALA A 2 8.65 -85.08 -12.98
N GLN A 3 8.56 -84.06 -12.13
CA GLN A 3 8.37 -82.70 -12.59
C GLN A 3 9.64 -82.30 -13.34
N ALA A 4 9.50 -82.07 -14.64
CA ALA A 4 10.55 -81.43 -15.42
C ALA A 4 10.78 -80.04 -14.83
N THR A 5 11.95 -79.83 -14.24
CA THR A 5 12.44 -78.51 -13.88
C THR A 5 12.58 -77.70 -15.16
N GLU A 6 11.59 -76.85 -15.46
CA GLU A 6 11.72 -75.84 -16.50
C GLU A 6 12.95 -74.98 -16.19
N SER A 7 13.93 -75.00 -17.09
CA SER A 7 15.09 -74.12 -16.98
C SER A 7 14.62 -72.67 -17.11
N GLU A 8 14.67 -71.92 -16.02
CA GLU A 8 14.31 -70.50 -15.99
C GLU A 8 15.18 -69.73 -17.00
N LYS A 9 14.58 -69.35 -18.13
CA LYS A 9 15.29 -68.67 -19.23
C LYS A 9 15.60 -67.24 -18.78
N TYR A 10 16.87 -66.94 -18.59
CA TYR A 10 17.34 -65.59 -18.25
C TYR A 10 16.89 -64.56 -19.31
N GLN A 11 16.22 -63.49 -18.87
CA GLN A 11 15.79 -62.37 -19.71
C GLN A 11 16.49 -61.08 -19.25
N PRO A 12 17.32 -60.44 -20.10
CA PRO A 12 17.94 -59.16 -19.75
C PRO A 12 16.89 -58.07 -19.50
N LEU A 13 17.13 -57.27 -18.46
CA LEU A 13 16.27 -56.14 -18.09
C LEU A 13 16.45 -54.96 -19.06
N SER A 14 15.34 -54.40 -19.54
CA SER A 14 15.37 -53.17 -20.33
C SER A 14 15.89 -51.99 -19.48
N LEU A 15 17.05 -51.42 -19.85
CA LEU A 15 17.63 -50.24 -19.19
C LEU A 15 16.67 -49.04 -19.19
N LEU A 16 15.86 -48.89 -20.24
CA LEU A 16 14.84 -47.84 -20.33
C LEU A 16 13.73 -48.03 -19.29
N ALA A 17 13.31 -49.28 -19.05
CA ALA A 17 12.31 -49.59 -18.04
C ALA A 17 12.82 -49.27 -16.63
N LEU A 18 14.08 -49.62 -16.35
CA LEU A 18 14.74 -49.32 -15.08
C LEU A 18 14.90 -47.81 -14.89
N ALA A 19 15.33 -47.08 -15.93
CA ALA A 19 15.48 -45.63 -15.88
C ALA A 19 14.13 -44.91 -15.62
N GLY A 20 13.07 -45.29 -16.34
CA GLY A 20 11.74 -44.74 -16.12
C GLY A 20 11.21 -45.00 -14.71
N PHE A 21 11.39 -46.22 -14.20
CA PHE A 21 11.03 -46.56 -12.82
C PHE A 21 11.85 -45.79 -11.78
N ALA A 22 13.17 -45.69 -11.95
CA ALA A 22 14.05 -44.95 -11.05
C ALA A 22 13.65 -43.46 -10.99
N LEU A 23 13.40 -42.82 -12.14
CA LEU A 23 12.91 -41.44 -12.20
C LEU A 23 11.54 -41.29 -11.50
N ALA A 24 10.63 -42.26 -11.67
CA ALA A 24 9.34 -42.26 -10.99
C ALA A 24 9.50 -42.30 -9.46
N VAL A 25 10.38 -43.17 -8.96
CA VAL A 25 10.68 -43.30 -7.52
C VAL A 25 11.27 -42.01 -6.98
N VAL A 26 12.27 -41.43 -7.66
CA VAL A 26 12.88 -40.17 -7.24
C VAL A 26 11.84 -39.05 -7.17
N TYR A 27 11.02 -38.87 -8.20
CA TYR A 27 9.96 -37.86 -8.21
C TYR A 27 8.95 -38.09 -7.07
N SER A 28 8.52 -39.34 -6.85
CA SER A 28 7.60 -39.69 -5.78
C SER A 28 8.18 -39.37 -4.40
N LEU A 29 9.46 -39.66 -4.17
CA LEU A 29 10.16 -39.33 -2.92
C LEU A 29 10.26 -37.82 -2.70
N ILE A 30 10.55 -37.04 -3.75
CA ILE A 30 10.56 -35.58 -3.67
C ILE A 30 9.19 -35.03 -3.28
N VAL A 31 8.12 -35.51 -3.93
CA VAL A 31 6.73 -35.09 -3.62
C VAL A 31 6.34 -35.49 -2.19
N LEU A 32 6.68 -36.71 -1.75
CA LEU A 32 6.40 -37.18 -0.39
C LEU A 32 7.17 -36.36 0.66
N ALA A 33 8.47 -36.13 0.46
CA ALA A 33 9.28 -35.34 1.36
C ALA A 33 8.77 -33.89 1.42
N GLY A 34 8.47 -33.28 0.28
CA GLY A 34 7.87 -31.95 0.20
C GLY A 34 6.51 -31.86 0.89
N GLY A 35 5.65 -32.87 0.71
CA GLY A 35 4.37 -32.98 1.39
C GLY A 35 4.51 -33.10 2.91
N ALA A 36 5.48 -33.89 3.39
CA ALA A 36 5.80 -33.99 4.81
C ALA A 36 6.31 -32.67 5.39
N VAL A 37 7.20 -31.97 4.67
CA VAL A 37 7.66 -30.62 5.05
C VAL A 37 6.49 -29.65 5.10
N ALA A 38 5.57 -29.71 4.14
CA ALA A 38 4.40 -28.83 4.12
C ALA A 38 3.44 -29.07 5.29
N LEU A 39 3.22 -30.33 5.64
CA LEU A 39 2.37 -30.72 6.75
C LEU A 39 2.98 -30.34 8.11
N LEU A 40 4.26 -30.67 8.32
CA LEU A 40 4.93 -30.47 9.60
C LEU A 40 5.36 -29.01 9.81
N GLY A 41 5.90 -28.38 8.77
CA GLY A 41 6.37 -26.99 8.82
C GLY A 41 5.26 -25.96 8.69
N ARG A 42 4.05 -26.36 8.25
CA ARG A 42 2.96 -25.45 7.85
C ARG A 42 3.39 -24.43 6.79
N VAL A 43 4.40 -24.78 6.00
CA VAL A 43 4.95 -23.97 4.91
C VAL A 43 4.61 -24.66 3.60
N PRO A 44 3.91 -24.01 2.67
CA PRO A 44 3.57 -24.63 1.39
C PRO A 44 4.82 -25.06 0.60
N TRP A 45 4.77 -26.27 0.03
CA TRP A 45 5.85 -26.79 -0.80
C TRP A 45 5.49 -26.64 -2.29
N LEU A 46 5.86 -25.50 -2.85
CA LEU A 46 5.58 -25.15 -4.24
C LEU A 46 6.87 -25.29 -5.06
N MET A 47 6.93 -26.36 -5.84
CA MET A 47 7.97 -26.57 -6.83
C MET A 47 7.70 -25.69 -8.05
N PRO A 48 8.74 -25.26 -8.78
CA PRO A 48 8.57 -24.54 -10.04
C PRO A 48 7.68 -25.31 -11.03
N TYR A 49 6.86 -24.61 -11.81
CA TYR A 49 5.88 -25.23 -12.72
C TYR A 49 6.49 -26.23 -13.72
N TRP A 50 7.78 -26.09 -14.07
CA TRP A 50 8.45 -27.03 -14.97
C TRP A 50 8.56 -28.45 -14.40
N THR A 51 8.45 -28.65 -13.08
CA THR A 51 8.51 -29.98 -12.48
C THR A 51 7.35 -30.88 -12.90
N PHE A 52 6.23 -30.32 -13.39
CA PHE A 52 5.14 -31.10 -13.99
C PHE A 52 5.55 -31.83 -15.27
N LEU A 53 6.65 -31.42 -15.93
CA LEU A 53 7.20 -32.14 -17.08
C LEU A 53 7.84 -33.48 -16.67
N LEU A 54 8.29 -33.64 -15.42
CA LEU A 54 8.93 -34.87 -14.95
C LEU A 54 8.00 -36.09 -14.98
N PRO A 55 6.79 -36.09 -14.38
CA PRO A 55 5.89 -37.25 -14.47
C PRO A 55 5.46 -37.53 -15.92
N ILE A 56 5.32 -36.51 -16.76
CA ILE A 56 5.04 -36.68 -18.20
C ILE A 56 6.19 -37.39 -18.90
N ALA A 57 7.44 -36.95 -18.67
CA ALA A 57 8.64 -37.57 -19.21
C ALA A 57 8.79 -39.02 -18.74
N VAL A 58 8.51 -39.30 -17.46
CA VAL A 58 8.53 -40.66 -16.89
C VAL A 58 7.52 -41.57 -17.60
N VAL A 59 6.28 -41.11 -17.78
CA VAL A 59 5.27 -41.88 -18.52
C VAL A 59 5.71 -42.13 -19.97
N GLY A 60 6.30 -41.13 -20.63
CA GLY A 60 6.87 -41.27 -21.97
C GLY A 60 7.99 -42.30 -22.05
N VAL A 61 8.94 -42.27 -21.11
CA VAL A 61 10.03 -43.25 -21.02
C VAL A 61 9.50 -44.66 -20.74
N CYS A 62 8.56 -44.81 -19.80
CA CYS A 62 7.94 -46.10 -19.50
C CYS A 62 7.13 -46.64 -20.69
N TRP A 63 6.46 -45.77 -21.45
CA TRP A 63 5.74 -46.15 -22.67
C TRP A 63 6.70 -46.63 -23.76
N ALA A 64 7.77 -45.88 -24.04
CA ALA A 64 8.79 -46.26 -25.02
C ALA A 64 9.48 -47.59 -24.64
N ALA A 65 9.80 -47.77 -23.35
CA ALA A 65 10.33 -49.02 -22.83
C ALA A 65 9.35 -50.19 -23.03
N ARG A 66 8.06 -49.96 -22.82
CA ARG A 66 7.02 -50.98 -22.98
C ARG A 66 6.83 -51.41 -24.44
N THR A 67 6.87 -50.47 -25.38
CA THR A 67 6.84 -50.78 -26.82
C THR A 67 8.05 -51.63 -27.20
N ARG A 68 9.26 -51.20 -26.82
CA ARG A 68 10.50 -51.95 -27.08
C ARG A 68 10.49 -53.36 -26.48
N ILE A 69 9.96 -53.53 -25.26
CA ILE A 69 9.85 -54.85 -24.63
C ILE A 69 8.88 -55.75 -25.41
N ARG A 70 7.74 -55.21 -25.85
CA ARG A 70 6.76 -55.96 -26.65
C ARG A 70 7.32 -56.40 -28.00
N ASP A 71 8.09 -55.54 -28.65
CA ASP A 71 8.70 -55.83 -29.95
C ASP A 71 9.89 -56.79 -29.86
N SER A 72 10.37 -57.10 -28.65
CA SER A 72 11.56 -57.94 -28.44
C SER A 72 11.29 -59.45 -28.42
N GLU A 73 10.06 -59.91 -28.72
CA GLU A 73 9.68 -61.33 -28.75
C GLU A 73 10.07 -62.13 -27.49
N GLY A 74 10.07 -61.48 -26.33
CA GLY A 74 10.47 -62.09 -25.05
C GLY A 74 11.97 -62.09 -24.77
N ALA A 75 12.78 -61.39 -25.56
CA ALA A 75 14.19 -61.18 -25.29
C ALA A 75 14.45 -60.15 -24.17
N LEU A 76 13.55 -59.19 -23.94
CA LEU A 76 13.70 -58.19 -22.86
C LEU A 76 12.62 -58.35 -21.78
N GLY A 77 13.05 -58.29 -20.53
CA GLY A 77 12.18 -58.19 -19.35
C GLY A 77 11.92 -56.75 -18.93
N GLY A 78 11.06 -56.57 -17.92
CA GLY A 78 10.87 -55.28 -17.23
C GLY A 78 9.49 -54.63 -17.36
N LEU A 79 8.47 -55.35 -17.85
CA LEU A 79 7.09 -54.85 -17.91
C LEU A 79 6.57 -54.39 -16.54
N VAL A 80 6.96 -55.09 -15.46
CA VAL A 80 6.61 -54.73 -14.08
C VAL A 80 7.13 -53.33 -13.72
N PHE A 81 8.39 -53.02 -14.05
CA PHE A 81 8.99 -51.70 -13.80
C PHE A 81 8.30 -50.59 -14.60
N THR A 82 7.99 -50.82 -15.88
CA THR A 82 7.26 -49.82 -16.68
C THR A 82 5.85 -49.56 -16.14
N THR A 83 5.18 -50.60 -15.64
CA THR A 83 3.82 -50.52 -15.10
C THR A 83 3.81 -49.76 -13.78
N TRP A 84 4.67 -50.13 -12.83
CA TRP A 84 4.78 -49.42 -11.56
C TRP A 84 5.33 -48.01 -11.71
N GLY A 85 6.33 -47.80 -12.57
CA GLY A 85 6.89 -46.48 -12.87
C GLY A 85 5.82 -45.52 -13.40
N SER A 86 5.02 -45.96 -14.38
CA SER A 86 3.90 -45.17 -14.90
C SER A 86 2.84 -44.90 -13.83
N ARG A 87 2.45 -45.91 -13.02
CA ARG A 87 1.46 -45.75 -11.96
C ARG A 87 1.90 -44.75 -10.89
N LEU A 88 3.16 -44.84 -10.45
CA LEU A 88 3.74 -43.90 -9.48
C LEU A 88 3.77 -42.48 -10.04
N ALA A 89 4.29 -42.30 -11.26
CA ALA A 89 4.36 -40.99 -11.89
C ALA A 89 2.97 -40.33 -12.04
N VAL A 90 1.97 -41.10 -12.48
CA VAL A 90 0.59 -40.60 -12.61
C VAL A 90 -0.01 -40.27 -11.24
N LEU A 91 0.11 -41.18 -10.26
CA LEU A 91 -0.46 -40.99 -8.93
C LEU A 91 0.12 -39.75 -8.24
N PHE A 92 1.44 -39.64 -8.15
CA PHE A 92 2.10 -38.51 -7.49
C PHE A 92 2.03 -37.24 -8.33
N GLY A 93 2.07 -37.34 -9.66
CA GLY A 93 1.89 -36.21 -10.58
C GLY A 93 0.52 -35.56 -10.43
N ILE A 94 -0.56 -36.34 -10.50
CA ILE A 94 -1.93 -35.84 -10.33
C ILE A 94 -2.17 -35.33 -8.91
N THR A 95 -1.72 -36.06 -7.89
CA THR A 95 -1.88 -35.64 -6.48
C THR A 95 -1.20 -34.30 -6.24
N TYR A 96 0.04 -34.13 -6.72
CA TYR A 96 0.75 -32.87 -6.59
C TYR A 96 0.11 -31.73 -7.40
N ALA A 97 -0.36 -32.01 -8.62
CA ALA A 97 -1.07 -31.04 -9.44
C ALA A 97 -2.37 -30.57 -8.76
N ALA A 98 -3.14 -31.47 -8.17
CA ALA A 98 -4.35 -31.14 -7.42
C ALA A 98 -4.04 -30.24 -6.21
N TYR A 99 -2.99 -30.58 -5.44
CA TYR A 99 -2.51 -29.75 -4.34
C TYR A 99 -2.10 -28.35 -4.80
N TYR A 100 -1.33 -28.26 -5.89
CA TYR A 100 -0.84 -27.01 -6.44
C TYR A 100 -1.99 -26.11 -6.91
N ILE A 101 -2.92 -26.66 -7.71
CA ILE A 101 -4.09 -25.95 -8.24
C ILE A 101 -4.99 -25.47 -7.10
N ALA A 102 -5.29 -26.33 -6.12
CA ALA A 102 -6.11 -25.95 -4.97
C ALA A 102 -5.47 -24.80 -4.18
N THR A 103 -4.17 -24.87 -3.94
CA THR A 103 -3.41 -23.81 -3.27
C THR A 103 -3.46 -22.49 -4.06
N PHE A 104 -3.20 -22.55 -5.36
CA PHE A 104 -3.26 -21.38 -6.24
C PHE A 104 -4.66 -20.74 -6.25
N LEU A 105 -5.73 -21.52 -6.42
CA LEU A 105 -7.10 -21.00 -6.43
C LEU A 105 -7.49 -20.37 -5.09
N ALA A 106 -7.11 -20.99 -3.98
CA ALA A 106 -7.38 -20.46 -2.65
C ALA A 106 -6.62 -19.14 -2.41
N VAL A 107 -5.33 -19.09 -2.73
CA VAL A 107 -4.48 -17.89 -2.59
C VAL A 107 -4.98 -16.76 -3.49
N ARG A 108 -5.27 -17.05 -4.76
CA ARG A 108 -5.86 -16.10 -5.71
C ARG A 108 -7.17 -15.52 -5.20
N SER A 109 -8.09 -16.38 -4.75
CA SER A 109 -9.40 -15.95 -4.26
C SER A 109 -9.28 -15.03 -3.04
N GLN A 110 -8.43 -15.39 -2.08
CA GLN A 110 -8.20 -14.56 -0.89
C GLN A 110 -7.54 -13.21 -1.23
N ALA A 111 -6.56 -13.20 -2.13
CA ALA A 111 -5.90 -11.99 -2.60
C ALA A 111 -6.90 -11.02 -3.27
N ILE A 112 -7.72 -11.54 -4.20
CA ILE A 112 -8.76 -10.75 -4.87
C ILE A 112 -9.77 -10.20 -3.86
N ASN A 113 -10.22 -11.00 -2.90
CA ASN A 113 -11.14 -10.53 -1.88
C ASN A 113 -10.54 -9.40 -1.02
N ALA A 114 -9.26 -9.49 -0.66
CA ALA A 114 -8.57 -8.45 0.09
C ALA A 114 -8.41 -7.15 -0.72
N ALA A 115 -8.03 -7.25 -2.00
CA ALA A 115 -7.93 -6.09 -2.89
C ALA A 115 -9.32 -5.46 -3.15
N ASN A 116 -10.36 -6.27 -3.33
CA ASN A 116 -11.74 -5.78 -3.50
C ASN A 116 -12.24 -5.06 -2.23
N ASP A 117 -11.99 -5.58 -1.03
CA ASP A 117 -12.34 -4.90 0.22
C ASP A 117 -11.59 -3.56 0.37
N PHE A 118 -10.31 -3.51 -0.03
CA PHE A 118 -9.54 -2.27 -0.08
C PHE A 118 -10.17 -1.22 -1.02
N PHE A 119 -10.50 -1.61 -2.25
CA PHE A 119 -11.16 -0.71 -3.20
C PHE A 119 -12.56 -0.30 -2.76
N GLN A 120 -13.32 -1.21 -2.15
CA GLN A 120 -14.64 -0.91 -1.62
C GLN A 120 -14.57 0.15 -0.51
N LYS A 121 -13.57 0.06 0.38
CA LYS A 121 -13.35 1.10 1.40
C LYS A 121 -13.00 2.45 0.80
N ILE A 122 -12.30 2.50 -0.35
CA ILE A 122 -12.05 3.76 -1.06
C ILE A 122 -13.37 4.31 -1.61
N LYS A 123 -14.20 3.47 -2.25
CA LYS A 123 -15.53 3.87 -2.77
C LYS A 123 -16.47 4.38 -1.66
N ASP A 124 -16.40 3.78 -0.48
CA ASP A 124 -17.21 4.14 0.69
C ASP A 124 -16.66 5.35 1.48
N GLU A 125 -15.66 6.07 0.95
CA GLU A 125 -14.99 7.20 1.61
C GLU A 125 -14.31 6.84 2.96
N ARG A 126 -14.04 5.55 3.19
CA ARG A 126 -13.34 5.02 4.38
C ARG A 126 -11.82 4.92 4.13
N LEU A 127 -11.23 6.02 3.68
CA LEU A 127 -9.81 6.10 3.29
C LEU A 127 -8.84 5.70 4.42
N GLU A 128 -9.19 6.01 5.66
CA GLU A 128 -8.41 5.64 6.85
C GLU A 128 -8.26 4.12 6.99
N GLU A 129 -9.36 3.39 6.79
CA GLU A 129 -9.34 1.94 6.87
C GLU A 129 -8.68 1.31 5.65
N ALA A 130 -8.92 1.86 4.45
CA ALA A 130 -8.24 1.42 3.23
C ALA A 130 -6.71 1.57 3.38
N PHE A 131 -6.25 2.71 3.91
CA PHE A 131 -4.83 2.90 4.20
C PHE A 131 -4.34 1.90 5.24
N LEU A 132 -5.10 1.62 6.31
CA LEU A 132 -4.68 0.65 7.33
C LEU A 132 -4.62 -0.78 6.81
N MET A 133 -5.40 -1.14 5.78
CA MET A 133 -5.22 -2.41 5.07
C MET A 133 -3.89 -2.50 4.31
N SER A 134 -3.17 -1.39 4.14
CA SER A 134 -1.81 -1.39 3.60
C SER A 134 -0.70 -1.48 4.64
N GLN A 135 -1.07 -1.45 5.93
CA GLN A 135 -0.15 -1.45 7.05
C GLN A 135 -0.31 -2.75 7.85
N GLU A 136 0.78 -3.25 8.44
CA GLU A 136 0.75 -4.39 9.37
C GLU A 136 0.20 -4.00 10.76
N THR A 137 -0.85 -3.16 10.80
CA THR A 137 -1.38 -2.61 12.05
C THR A 137 -2.73 -3.23 12.36
N PRO A 138 -2.87 -3.97 13.48
CA PRO A 138 -4.16 -4.49 13.88
C PRO A 138 -5.10 -3.34 14.28
N THR A 139 -6.24 -3.25 13.62
CA THR A 139 -7.27 -2.22 13.86
C THR A 139 -8.44 -2.75 14.69
N LYS A 140 -8.49 -4.06 14.93
CA LYS A 140 -9.60 -4.72 15.61
C LYS A 140 -9.77 -4.17 17.03
N GLY A 141 -10.93 -3.60 17.30
CA GLY A 141 -11.30 -3.05 18.61
C GLY A 141 -10.92 -1.57 18.80
N LEU A 142 -10.32 -0.91 17.80
CA LEU A 142 -10.10 0.52 17.84
C LEU A 142 -11.35 1.29 17.40
N THR A 143 -11.65 2.40 18.06
CA THR A 143 -12.65 3.36 17.60
C THR A 143 -12.12 4.19 16.43
N SER A 144 -13.00 4.82 15.65
CA SER A 144 -12.60 5.72 14.55
C SER A 144 -11.69 6.87 15.04
N SER A 145 -11.94 7.42 16.23
CA SER A 145 -11.09 8.45 16.82
C SER A 145 -9.67 7.93 17.15
N GLN A 146 -9.56 6.70 17.69
CA GLN A 146 -8.26 6.07 17.96
C GLN A 146 -7.50 5.75 16.67
N ILE A 147 -8.22 5.32 15.63
CA ILE A 147 -7.65 5.12 14.30
C ILE A 147 -7.09 6.42 13.76
N ARG A 148 -7.86 7.52 13.81
CA ARG A 148 -7.39 8.84 13.37
C ARG A 148 -6.17 9.30 14.16
N ASP A 149 -6.19 9.19 15.49
CA ASP A 149 -5.06 9.56 16.34
C ASP A 149 -3.81 8.77 15.98
N MET A 150 -3.95 7.47 15.72
CA MET A 150 -2.85 6.61 15.28
C MET A 150 -2.33 7.00 13.89
N LEU A 151 -3.23 7.26 12.94
CA LEU A 151 -2.87 7.68 11.59
C LEU A 151 -2.08 8.97 11.59
N GLU A 152 -2.58 9.98 12.29
CA GLU A 152 -1.98 11.29 12.31
C GLU A 152 -0.64 11.32 13.08
N SER A 153 -0.56 10.57 14.20
CA SER A 153 0.66 10.50 15.00
C SER A 153 1.77 9.63 14.37
N ARG A 154 1.43 8.53 13.71
CA ARG A 154 2.42 7.57 13.17
C ARG A 154 2.65 7.71 11.68
N PHE A 155 1.58 7.87 10.91
CA PHE A 155 1.62 7.74 9.46
C PHE A 155 1.51 9.08 8.73
N ASN A 156 0.99 10.12 9.38
CA ASN A 156 0.91 11.44 8.76
C ASN A 156 2.08 12.39 9.11
N GLN A 157 3.10 11.88 9.79
CA GLN A 157 4.32 12.63 10.05
C GLN A 157 5.12 12.77 8.75
N PRO A 158 5.52 13.99 8.35
CA PRO A 158 6.29 14.19 7.13
C PRO A 158 7.73 13.70 7.32
N MET A 159 8.31 13.07 6.29
CA MET A 159 9.68 12.57 6.35
C MET A 159 10.73 13.69 6.20
N GLY A 160 10.35 14.82 5.60
CA GLY A 160 11.21 15.99 5.43
C GLY A 160 10.42 17.29 5.25
N PRO A 161 11.11 18.44 5.22
CA PRO A 161 10.48 19.75 5.00
C PRO A 161 9.67 19.76 3.71
N GLY A 162 8.40 20.17 3.81
CA GLY A 162 7.49 20.25 2.65
C GLY A 162 6.96 18.92 2.12
N GLN A 163 7.35 17.78 2.71
CA GLN A 163 6.75 16.49 2.35
C GLN A 163 5.46 16.26 3.14
N SER A 164 4.57 15.43 2.58
CA SER A 164 3.37 14.95 3.27
C SER A 164 3.64 13.59 3.92
N GLY A 165 2.91 13.26 4.98
CA GLY A 165 2.99 11.94 5.60
C GLY A 165 2.47 10.85 4.67
N ALA A 166 2.73 9.58 5.00
CA ALA A 166 2.31 8.43 4.20
C ALA A 166 0.79 8.37 4.01
N PHE A 167 -0.01 8.69 5.03
CA PHE A 167 -1.47 8.71 4.91
C PHE A 167 -1.96 9.80 3.97
N THR A 168 -1.53 11.06 4.14
CA THR A 168 -1.88 12.14 3.20
C THR A 168 -1.40 11.84 1.79
N ARG A 169 -0.21 11.26 1.61
CA ARG A 169 0.25 10.83 0.26
C ARG A 169 -0.68 9.79 -0.35
N PHE A 170 -1.11 8.79 0.41
CA PHE A 170 -2.08 7.80 -0.06
C PHE A 170 -3.39 8.44 -0.53
N CYS A 171 -3.95 9.38 0.25
CA CYS A 171 -5.17 10.09 -0.15
C CYS A 171 -5.00 10.87 -1.47
N HIS A 172 -3.76 11.22 -1.83
CA HIS A 172 -3.43 12.02 -3.01
C HIS A 172 -3.00 11.15 -4.20
N GLU A 173 -2.94 9.83 -4.05
CA GLU A 173 -2.62 8.94 -5.15
C GLU A 173 -3.66 9.09 -6.27
N PRO A 174 -3.25 9.19 -7.55
CA PRO A 174 -4.18 9.45 -8.65
C PRO A 174 -5.34 8.45 -8.73
N PHE A 175 -5.08 7.15 -8.48
CA PHE A 175 -6.14 6.14 -8.50
C PHE A 175 -7.18 6.36 -7.39
N VAL A 176 -6.76 6.79 -6.20
CA VAL A 176 -7.67 7.11 -5.09
C VAL A 176 -8.55 8.29 -5.48
N ARG A 177 -7.96 9.35 -6.04
CA ARG A 177 -8.67 10.55 -6.49
C ARG A 177 -9.64 10.27 -7.62
N TYR A 178 -9.27 9.47 -8.62
CA TYR A 178 -10.18 9.09 -9.69
C TYR A 178 -11.38 8.28 -9.17
N ILE A 179 -11.16 7.34 -8.24
CA ILE A 179 -12.26 6.59 -7.61
C ILE A 179 -13.14 7.54 -6.78
N GLU A 180 -12.57 8.48 -6.01
CA GLU A 180 -13.31 9.43 -5.16
C GLU A 180 -14.19 10.41 -5.97
N MET A 181 -13.71 10.85 -7.14
CA MET A 181 -14.44 11.80 -8.01
C MET A 181 -15.70 11.21 -8.64
N ASP A 182 -15.73 9.91 -8.90
CA ASP A 182 -16.85 9.25 -9.58
C ASP A 182 -17.21 7.90 -8.97
N ARG A 183 -17.29 7.86 -7.64
CA ARG A 183 -17.44 6.65 -6.82
C ARG A 183 -18.59 5.76 -7.27
N ASP A 184 -19.72 6.36 -7.65
CA ASP A 184 -20.97 5.65 -7.95
C ASP A 184 -20.91 4.98 -9.34
N GLN A 185 -20.11 5.52 -10.27
CA GLN A 185 -19.94 4.96 -11.62
C GLN A 185 -18.63 4.18 -11.79
N THR A 186 -17.76 4.18 -10.79
CA THR A 186 -16.46 3.50 -10.87
C THR A 186 -16.63 1.98 -10.80
N GLN A 187 -16.23 1.31 -11.89
CA GLN A 187 -16.11 -0.14 -12.04
C GLN A 187 -14.66 -0.56 -11.80
N ILE A 188 -14.47 -1.64 -11.04
CA ILE A 188 -13.16 -2.14 -10.61
C ILE A 188 -13.17 -3.64 -10.78
N ASP A 189 -12.62 -4.10 -11.90
CA ASP A 189 -12.72 -5.50 -12.33
C ASP A 189 -11.34 -6.18 -12.28
N PRO A 190 -11.20 -7.34 -11.59
CA PRO A 190 -9.95 -8.07 -11.59
C PRO A 190 -9.71 -8.75 -12.94
N LEU A 191 -8.61 -8.43 -13.62
CA LEU A 191 -8.20 -9.06 -14.87
C LEU A 191 -7.50 -10.42 -14.64
N GLY A 192 -6.73 -10.54 -13.55
CA GLY A 192 -6.03 -11.79 -13.26
C GLY A 192 -4.90 -11.66 -12.23
N VAL A 193 -4.12 -12.74 -12.13
CA VAL A 193 -2.89 -12.81 -11.32
C VAL A 193 -1.71 -12.68 -12.27
N ALA A 194 -0.95 -11.59 -12.17
CA ALA A 194 0.26 -11.38 -12.96
C ALA A 194 1.40 -12.26 -12.46
N SER A 195 1.57 -12.34 -11.13
CA SER A 195 2.54 -13.22 -10.49
C SER A 195 2.09 -13.60 -9.08
N TRP A 196 2.61 -14.73 -8.59
CA TRP A 196 2.48 -15.09 -7.19
C TRP A 196 3.74 -15.82 -6.73
N GLU A 197 4.17 -15.53 -5.53
CA GLU A 197 5.34 -16.14 -4.92
C GLU A 197 5.08 -16.41 -3.44
N TYR A 198 5.66 -17.48 -2.91
CA TYR A 198 5.69 -17.71 -1.48
C TYR A 198 7.07 -17.35 -0.93
N GLY A 199 7.10 -16.45 0.05
CA GLY A 199 8.35 -15.96 0.63
C GLY A 199 8.13 -15.19 1.92
N LYS A 200 9.16 -15.13 2.77
CA LYS A 200 9.14 -14.39 4.06
C LYS A 200 7.94 -14.75 4.96
N GLY A 201 7.48 -16.00 4.91
CA GLY A 201 6.36 -16.49 5.74
C GLY A 201 4.98 -16.05 5.25
N GLY A 202 4.80 -15.83 3.95
CA GLY A 202 3.51 -15.50 3.36
C GLY A 202 3.47 -15.63 1.86
N TYR A 203 2.28 -15.42 1.30
CA TYR A 203 2.08 -15.32 -0.14
C TYR A 203 2.09 -13.88 -0.57
N ARG A 204 2.85 -13.59 -1.61
CA ARG A 204 2.75 -12.34 -2.34
C ARG A 204 2.02 -12.62 -3.65
N VAL A 205 1.02 -11.82 -3.97
CA VAL A 205 0.22 -11.98 -5.18
C VAL A 205 0.08 -10.62 -5.84
N LEU A 206 0.63 -10.49 -7.04
CA LEU A 206 0.47 -9.31 -7.88
C LEU A 206 -0.77 -9.50 -8.76
N LEU A 207 -1.81 -8.73 -8.49
CA LEU A 207 -3.05 -8.74 -9.24
C LEU A 207 -3.04 -7.61 -10.27
N THR A 208 -3.73 -7.81 -11.40
CA THR A 208 -4.01 -6.73 -12.35
C THR A 208 -5.50 -6.44 -12.34
N TYR A 209 -5.85 -5.17 -12.21
CA TYR A 209 -7.22 -4.66 -12.20
C TYR A 209 -7.43 -3.70 -13.36
N HIS A 210 -8.63 -3.72 -13.91
CA HIS A 210 -9.14 -2.71 -14.81
C HIS A 210 -10.04 -1.76 -14.02
N ILE A 211 -9.78 -0.47 -14.08
CA ILE A 211 -10.55 0.56 -13.39
C ILE A 211 -11.09 1.53 -14.43
N ALA A 212 -12.42 1.64 -14.49
CA ALA A 212 -13.11 2.52 -15.43
C ALA A 212 -14.17 3.33 -14.70
N ASN A 213 -14.26 4.62 -15.02
CA ASN A 213 -15.34 5.51 -14.59
C ASN A 213 -15.66 6.51 -15.70
N SER A 214 -16.55 7.48 -15.43
CA SER A 214 -16.92 8.45 -16.47
C SER A 214 -15.81 9.43 -16.84
N LEU A 215 -14.70 9.50 -16.09
CA LEU A 215 -13.58 10.41 -16.32
C LEU A 215 -12.40 9.70 -17.00
N VAL A 216 -12.06 8.48 -16.56
CA VAL A 216 -10.86 7.77 -16.99
C VAL A 216 -11.08 6.26 -17.03
N GLU A 217 -10.24 5.60 -17.82
CA GLU A 217 -10.08 4.14 -17.88
C GLU A 217 -8.58 3.83 -17.76
N PHE A 218 -8.19 2.91 -16.88
CA PHE A 218 -6.80 2.51 -16.71
C PHE A 218 -6.69 1.12 -16.08
N ASP A 219 -5.56 0.47 -16.33
CA ASP A 219 -5.16 -0.74 -15.65
C ASP A 219 -4.23 -0.42 -14.45
N MET A 220 -4.33 -1.23 -13.40
CA MET A 220 -3.59 -1.06 -12.17
C MET A 220 -3.04 -2.40 -11.69
N ASN A 221 -1.76 -2.41 -11.31
CA ASN A 221 -1.19 -3.50 -10.55
C ASN A 221 -1.49 -3.31 -9.07
N VAL A 222 -1.83 -4.39 -8.37
CA VAL A 222 -2.14 -4.40 -6.93
C VAL A 222 -1.35 -5.53 -6.28
N ASP A 223 -0.29 -5.17 -5.55
CA ASP A 223 0.52 -6.11 -4.78
C ASP A 223 -0.18 -6.41 -3.46
N THR A 224 -0.52 -7.68 -3.23
CA THR A 224 -1.13 -8.13 -1.99
C THR A 224 -0.18 -9.10 -1.27
N PHE A 225 -0.13 -9.00 0.06
CA PHE A 225 0.65 -9.91 0.88
C PHE A 225 -0.23 -10.57 1.94
N GLY A 226 -0.32 -11.88 1.87
CA GLY A 226 -1.00 -12.70 2.85
C GLY A 226 0.02 -13.36 3.78
N ARG A 227 0.15 -12.83 5.00
CA ARG A 227 1.06 -13.34 6.03
C ARG A 227 0.46 -14.56 6.72
N ASP A 228 1.24 -15.61 6.85
CA ASP A 228 0.82 -16.78 7.63
C ASP A 228 0.76 -16.43 9.12
N PRO A 229 -0.24 -16.95 9.85
CA PRO A 229 -0.45 -16.58 11.25
C PRO A 229 0.71 -17.07 12.11
N LYS A 230 1.22 -16.19 12.98
CA LYS A 230 2.19 -16.58 14.01
C LYS A 230 1.49 -17.42 15.11
N PRO A 231 2.22 -18.27 15.85
CA PRO A 231 1.66 -18.96 17.01
C PRO A 231 1.01 -17.96 17.99
N GLY A 232 -0.30 -18.13 18.23
CA GLY A 232 -1.10 -17.24 19.09
C GLY A 232 -1.89 -16.13 18.36
N GLU A 233 -1.66 -15.91 17.07
CA GLU A 233 -2.49 -14.99 16.26
C GLU A 233 -3.81 -15.66 15.80
N SER A 234 -4.75 -14.84 15.30
CA SER A 234 -6.04 -15.31 14.78
C SER A 234 -5.86 -16.42 13.73
N LYS A 235 -6.75 -17.43 13.74
CA LYS A 235 -6.74 -18.49 12.72
C LYS A 235 -6.95 -17.88 11.32
N GLY A 236 -5.98 -18.05 10.44
CA GLY A 236 -6.06 -17.65 9.04
C GLY A 236 -4.96 -16.70 8.60
N ARG A 237 -4.82 -16.55 7.29
CA ARG A 237 -3.87 -15.63 6.67
C ARG A 237 -4.38 -14.20 6.78
N GLN A 238 -3.53 -13.29 7.23
CA GLN A 238 -3.84 -11.87 7.26
C GLN A 238 -3.35 -11.22 5.98
N TRP A 239 -4.27 -10.63 5.21
CA TRP A 239 -3.99 -10.02 3.93
C TRP A 239 -3.86 -8.51 4.06
N GLN A 240 -2.90 -7.95 3.33
CA GLN A 240 -2.69 -6.51 3.22
C GLN A 240 -2.36 -6.11 1.78
N VAL A 241 -2.66 -4.88 1.39
CA VAL A 241 -2.31 -4.30 0.09
C VAL A 241 -1.01 -3.51 0.21
N GLN A 242 0.05 -3.90 -0.48
CA GLN A 242 1.36 -3.25 -0.35
C GLN A 242 1.48 -2.00 -1.23
N LEU A 243 1.21 -0.83 -0.64
CA LEU A 243 1.37 0.47 -1.33
C LEU A 243 2.84 0.91 -1.46
N MET A 244 3.66 0.65 -0.43
CA MET A 244 5.01 1.23 -0.33
C MET A 244 6.07 0.57 -1.20
N ARG A 245 5.79 -0.60 -1.79
CA ARG A 245 6.77 -1.35 -2.60
C ARG A 245 6.85 -0.96 -4.07
N SER A 246 6.15 0.11 -4.47
CA SER A 246 6.13 0.59 -5.87
C SER A 246 5.68 -0.47 -6.88
N GLU A 247 4.87 -1.44 -6.46
CA GLU A 247 4.22 -2.40 -7.37
C GLU A 247 2.71 -2.19 -7.42
N THR A 248 2.11 -1.70 -6.34
CA THR A 248 0.72 -1.21 -6.36
C THR A 248 0.69 0.16 -7.02
N LEU A 249 0.46 0.20 -8.33
CA LEU A 249 0.50 1.43 -9.12
C LEU A 249 -0.38 1.33 -10.37
N MET A 250 -0.85 2.49 -10.79
CA MET A 250 -1.48 2.68 -12.08
C MET A 250 -0.46 2.45 -13.20
N ILE A 251 -0.80 1.62 -14.18
CA ILE A 251 0.00 1.41 -15.38
C ILE A 251 -0.17 2.64 -16.26
N ARG A 252 0.81 3.56 -16.24
CA ARG A 252 0.68 4.89 -16.87
C ARG A 252 0.26 4.83 -18.34
N ASP A 253 0.79 3.87 -19.09
CA ASP A 253 0.50 3.72 -20.52
C ASP A 253 -0.91 3.21 -20.82
N SER A 254 -1.62 2.71 -19.81
CA SER A 254 -3.01 2.27 -19.92
C SER A 254 -4.02 3.39 -19.65
N LEU A 255 -3.59 4.55 -19.13
CA LEU A 255 -4.49 5.64 -18.78
C LEU A 255 -5.09 6.29 -20.03
N ARG A 256 -6.41 6.17 -20.17
CA ARG A 256 -7.21 6.77 -21.22
C ARG A 256 -8.20 7.74 -20.57
N GLN A 257 -8.16 9.00 -20.98
CA GLN A 257 -9.18 9.96 -20.59
C GLN A 257 -10.41 9.77 -21.46
N THR A 258 -11.60 9.82 -20.85
CA THR A 258 -12.85 9.94 -21.61
C THR A 258 -13.03 11.39 -22.07
N ARG A 259 -13.98 11.64 -22.98
CA ARG A 259 -14.35 13.01 -23.36
C ARG A 259 -14.75 13.88 -22.15
N ARG A 260 -15.46 13.29 -21.18
CA ARG A 260 -15.82 13.99 -19.93
C ARG A 260 -14.58 14.22 -19.06
N GLY A 261 -13.65 13.27 -19.03
CA GLY A 261 -12.35 13.42 -18.36
C GLY A 261 -11.54 14.59 -18.90
N GLU A 262 -11.44 14.74 -20.22
CA GLU A 262 -10.77 15.87 -20.85
C GLU A 262 -11.41 17.22 -20.45
N GLU A 263 -12.75 17.28 -20.46
CA GLU A 263 -13.48 18.46 -20.02
C GLU A 263 -13.24 18.77 -18.53
N ALA A 264 -13.27 17.75 -17.67
CA ALA A 264 -12.98 17.87 -16.26
C ALA A 264 -11.54 18.37 -16.02
N THR A 265 -10.55 17.86 -16.77
CA THR A 265 -9.17 18.36 -16.72
C THR A 265 -9.08 19.84 -17.12
N ARG A 266 -9.79 20.27 -18.17
CA ARG A 266 -9.83 21.71 -18.52
C ARG A 266 -10.42 22.57 -17.40
N LYS A 267 -11.55 22.14 -16.81
CA LYS A 267 -12.18 22.83 -15.67
C LYS A 267 -11.22 22.90 -14.47
N MET A 268 -10.57 21.79 -14.11
CA MET A 268 -9.59 21.75 -13.01
C MET A 268 -8.41 22.67 -13.25
N ASN A 269 -7.85 22.71 -14.46
CA ASN A 269 -6.74 23.61 -14.81
C ASN A 269 -7.14 25.09 -14.73
N THR A 270 -8.35 25.44 -15.16
CA THR A 270 -8.88 26.82 -15.04
C THR A 270 -9.15 27.19 -13.59
N ALA A 271 -9.73 26.28 -12.80
CA ALA A 271 -9.92 26.44 -11.36
C ALA A 271 -8.60 26.60 -10.60
N GLN A 272 -7.56 25.86 -11.00
CA GLN A 272 -6.25 25.92 -10.35
C GLN A 272 -5.60 27.29 -10.53
N ARG A 273 -5.64 27.84 -11.75
CA ARG A 273 -5.13 29.20 -12.02
C ARG A 273 -5.83 30.24 -11.14
N PHE A 274 -7.16 30.17 -11.06
CA PHE A 274 -7.94 31.02 -10.16
C PHE A 274 -7.53 30.84 -8.69
N ALA A 275 -7.37 29.60 -8.23
CA ALA A 275 -6.97 29.30 -6.86
C ALA A 275 -5.57 29.86 -6.52
N GLU A 276 -4.60 29.71 -7.43
CA GLU A 276 -3.25 30.26 -7.28
C GLU A 276 -3.26 31.79 -7.19
N GLU A 277 -4.00 32.47 -8.08
CA GLU A 277 -4.18 33.93 -8.06
C GLU A 277 -4.84 34.40 -6.76
N TRP A 278 -5.89 33.71 -6.32
CA TRP A 278 -6.58 34.03 -5.06
C TRP A 278 -5.66 33.84 -3.85
N ILE A 279 -4.91 32.73 -3.79
CA ILE A 279 -3.96 32.46 -2.70
C ILE A 279 -2.85 33.51 -2.66
N ALA A 280 -2.28 33.88 -3.81
CA ALA A 280 -1.26 34.93 -3.89
C ALA A 280 -1.79 36.25 -3.32
N LYS A 281 -3.02 36.62 -3.69
CA LYS A 281 -3.69 37.83 -3.22
C LYS A 281 -3.97 37.81 -1.72
N VAL A 282 -4.45 36.69 -1.19
CA VAL A 282 -4.77 36.53 0.25
C VAL A 282 -3.53 36.41 1.13
N SER A 283 -2.44 35.89 0.58
CA SER A 283 -1.16 35.81 1.29
C SER A 283 -0.59 37.19 1.60
N ASP A 284 -0.91 38.20 0.79
CA ASP A 284 -0.62 39.61 1.10
C ASP A 284 -1.87 40.31 1.66
N TRP A 285 -2.32 39.85 2.82
CA TRP A 285 -3.54 40.32 3.49
C TRP A 285 -3.63 41.86 3.64
N ASN A 286 -2.48 42.53 3.78
CA ASN A 286 -2.42 43.98 3.96
C ASN A 286 -2.80 44.74 2.68
N THR A 287 -2.61 44.15 1.51
CA THR A 287 -3.01 44.74 0.22
C THR A 287 -4.50 44.59 -0.08
N LEU A 288 -5.20 43.68 0.59
CA LEU A 288 -6.65 43.51 0.43
C LEU A 288 -7.40 44.75 0.93
N SER A 289 -8.40 45.18 0.17
CA SER A 289 -9.37 46.20 0.60
C SER A 289 -10.23 45.70 1.77
N ALA A 290 -10.88 46.62 2.50
CA ALA A 290 -11.76 46.25 3.61
C ALA A 290 -12.92 45.33 3.17
N ALA A 291 -13.47 45.55 1.97
CA ALA A 291 -14.53 44.72 1.41
C ALA A 291 -14.04 43.29 1.11
N GLU A 292 -12.85 43.14 0.53
CA GLU A 292 -12.26 41.82 0.24
C GLU A 292 -11.91 41.04 1.50
N ARG A 293 -11.43 41.73 2.54
CA ARG A 293 -11.20 41.11 3.85
C ARG A 293 -12.51 40.64 4.47
N ALA A 294 -13.56 41.46 4.39
CA ALA A 294 -14.89 41.09 4.89
C ALA A 294 -15.45 39.88 4.12
N SER A 295 -15.23 39.77 2.81
CA SER A 295 -15.67 38.61 2.04
C SER A 295 -14.88 37.33 2.34
N CYS A 296 -13.64 37.44 2.84
CA CYS A 296 -12.84 36.27 3.20
C CYS A 296 -13.20 35.67 4.57
N SER A 297 -13.68 36.49 5.52
CA SER A 297 -14.01 36.04 6.87
C SER A 297 -15.00 34.86 6.96
N PRO A 298 -16.10 34.80 6.17
CA PRO A 298 -17.05 33.68 6.23
C PRO A 298 -16.56 32.42 5.50
N LEU A 299 -15.42 32.48 4.78
CA LEU A 299 -14.93 31.36 3.98
C LEU A 299 -14.31 30.26 4.84
N ILE A 300 -13.75 30.58 6.01
CA ILE A 300 -13.18 29.54 6.86
C ILE A 300 -14.30 28.66 7.42
N ARG A 301 -14.24 27.38 7.10
CA ARG A 301 -15.07 26.35 7.72
C ARG A 301 -14.19 25.44 8.55
N ILE A 302 -14.38 25.52 9.86
CA ILE A 302 -13.75 24.62 10.82
C ILE A 302 -14.85 23.93 11.63
N ASP A 303 -14.90 22.62 11.55
CA ASP A 303 -15.76 21.82 12.40
C ASP A 303 -14.96 21.35 13.62
N ASP A 304 -15.27 21.94 14.77
CA ASP A 304 -14.60 21.67 16.04
C ASP A 304 -14.75 20.21 16.49
N LYS A 305 -15.62 19.41 15.89
CA LYS A 305 -15.75 17.98 16.20
C LYS A 305 -14.80 17.13 15.36
N THR A 306 -14.62 17.47 14.10
CA THR A 306 -13.84 16.67 13.14
C THR A 306 -12.42 17.19 12.94
N PHE A 307 -12.14 18.45 13.29
CA PHE A 307 -10.79 19.01 13.23
C PHE A 307 -9.84 18.25 14.16
N TRP A 308 -8.88 17.56 13.56
CA TRP A 308 -7.89 16.79 14.31
C TRP A 308 -6.68 17.66 14.66
N ALA A 309 -6.31 17.69 15.94
CA ALA A 309 -5.05 18.25 16.41
C ALA A 309 -4.70 17.66 17.78
N GLY A 310 -3.43 17.75 18.18
CA GLY A 310 -3.02 17.40 19.53
C GLY A 310 -3.80 18.18 20.59
N LYS A 311 -4.32 17.49 21.62
CA LYS A 311 -5.26 18.05 22.62
C LYS A 311 -4.83 19.41 23.20
N GLN A 312 -3.55 19.57 23.52
CA GLN A 312 -3.01 20.80 24.11
C GLN A 312 -2.94 21.99 23.14
N GLN A 313 -2.90 21.73 21.83
CA GLN A 313 -2.66 22.75 20.81
C GLN A 313 -3.89 23.07 19.97
N ARG A 314 -4.89 22.19 20.01
CA ARG A 314 -6.12 22.30 19.22
C ARG A 314 -6.79 23.66 19.38
N ASP A 315 -7.00 24.10 20.62
CA ASP A 315 -7.69 25.37 20.90
C ASP A 315 -6.88 26.58 20.40
N ASP A 316 -5.55 26.56 20.51
CA ASP A 316 -4.71 27.63 19.95
C ASP A 316 -4.74 27.64 18.42
N MET A 317 -4.66 26.46 17.78
CA MET A 317 -4.77 26.35 16.32
C MET A 317 -6.12 26.86 15.83
N ILE A 318 -7.23 26.41 16.41
CA ILE A 318 -8.59 26.85 16.05
C ILE A 318 -8.70 28.37 16.21
N ARG A 319 -8.21 28.92 17.32
CA ARG A 319 -8.22 30.36 17.58
C ARG A 319 -7.43 31.12 16.51
N ARG A 320 -6.21 30.68 16.18
CA ARG A 320 -5.37 31.31 15.15
C ARG A 320 -6.02 31.26 13.78
N ILE A 321 -6.55 30.09 13.39
CA ILE A 321 -7.27 29.90 12.14
C ILE A 321 -8.43 30.90 12.04
N ARG A 322 -9.31 30.95 13.05
CA ARG A 322 -10.45 31.87 13.08
C ARG A 322 -10.02 33.34 13.02
N ASN A 323 -8.94 33.71 13.72
CA ASN A 323 -8.44 35.09 13.72
C ASN A 323 -7.75 35.48 12.40
N THR A 324 -7.33 34.52 11.58
CA THR A 324 -6.56 34.78 10.35
C THR A 324 -7.35 35.59 9.34
N PHE A 325 -8.62 35.22 9.12
CA PHE A 325 -9.46 35.87 8.12
C PHE A 325 -10.54 36.79 8.72
N GLN A 326 -10.57 36.97 10.04
CA GLN A 326 -11.47 37.95 10.65
C GLN A 326 -11.05 39.38 10.26
N ALA A 327 -11.96 40.12 9.65
CA ALA A 327 -11.73 41.51 9.24
C ALA A 327 -11.34 42.40 10.44
N ASP A 328 -12.04 42.22 11.58
CA ASP A 328 -11.97 43.07 12.76
C ASP A 328 -11.14 42.48 13.92
N ALA A 329 -10.25 41.53 13.64
CA ALA A 329 -9.43 40.91 14.67
C ALA A 329 -8.60 41.97 15.42
N LYS A 330 -8.89 42.15 16.72
CA LYS A 330 -8.15 43.07 17.60
C LYS A 330 -6.83 42.40 18.00
N GLY A 331 -5.72 42.82 17.39
CA GLY A 331 -4.36 42.38 17.76
C GLY A 331 -3.46 42.08 16.56
N PRO A 332 -2.16 41.83 16.80
CA PRO A 332 -1.24 41.41 15.75
C PRO A 332 -1.70 40.06 15.18
N ARG A 333 -1.88 40.00 13.86
CA ARG A 333 -2.20 38.74 13.17
C ARG A 333 -0.97 37.84 13.20
N SER A 334 -1.18 36.55 13.43
CA SER A 334 -0.10 35.59 13.26
C SER A 334 0.28 35.55 11.77
N PRO A 335 1.55 35.76 11.41
CA PRO A 335 1.97 35.62 10.03
C PRO A 335 1.69 34.19 9.57
N PHE A 336 1.08 34.05 8.39
CA PHE A 336 0.76 32.75 7.83
C PHE A 336 1.15 32.69 6.35
N THR A 337 1.28 31.47 5.84
CA THR A 337 1.44 31.19 4.42
C THR A 337 0.42 30.13 4.03
N LEU A 338 -0.31 30.37 2.95
CA LEU A 338 -1.25 29.42 2.35
C LEU A 338 -0.66 28.95 1.02
N THR A 339 -0.62 27.65 0.78
CA THR A 339 -0.08 27.07 -0.47
C THR A 339 -0.94 25.91 -0.94
N LEU A 340 -1.13 25.79 -2.25
CA LEU A 340 -1.63 24.55 -2.86
C LEU A 340 -0.62 23.42 -2.64
N GLN A 341 -1.08 22.20 -2.39
CA GLN A 341 -0.19 21.05 -2.32
C GLN A 341 0.18 20.60 -3.74
N PRO A 342 1.47 20.61 -4.12
CA PRO A 342 1.88 20.31 -5.49
C PRO A 342 1.64 18.84 -5.83
N GLY A 343 1.22 18.60 -7.08
CA GLY A 343 1.06 17.25 -7.65
C GLY A 343 -0.15 16.46 -7.15
N ALA A 344 -0.95 17.00 -6.21
CA ALA A 344 -2.21 16.40 -5.82
C ALA A 344 -3.26 16.64 -6.91
N LEU A 345 -3.94 15.59 -7.36
CA LEU A 345 -5.07 15.72 -8.28
C LEU A 345 -6.25 16.35 -7.51
N PRO A 346 -6.77 17.52 -7.93
CA PRO A 346 -7.94 18.12 -7.30
C PRO A 346 -9.16 17.22 -7.43
N LEU A 347 -10.09 17.30 -6.47
CA LEU A 347 -11.38 16.64 -6.63
C LEU A 347 -12.33 17.56 -7.37
N LEU A 348 -13.03 17.04 -8.37
CA LEU A 348 -14.08 17.74 -9.09
C LEU A 348 -15.42 17.04 -8.87
N ARG A 349 -16.45 17.81 -8.54
CA ARG A 349 -17.85 17.33 -8.51
C ARG A 349 -18.73 18.32 -9.27
N GLU A 350 -19.73 17.77 -9.97
CA GLU A 350 -20.71 18.55 -10.72
C GLU A 350 -22.10 18.25 -10.18
N ASN A 351 -22.84 19.28 -9.78
CA ASN A 351 -24.20 19.15 -9.28
C ASN A 351 -25.01 20.41 -9.61
N ASN A 352 -26.23 20.25 -10.13
CA ASN A 352 -27.17 21.35 -10.37
C ASN A 352 -26.58 22.56 -11.11
N ASP A 353 -25.95 22.35 -12.28
CA ASP A 353 -25.29 23.41 -13.09
C ASP A 353 -24.13 24.13 -12.37
N ARG A 354 -23.57 23.51 -11.33
CA ARG A 354 -22.39 24.01 -10.63
C ARG A 354 -21.27 22.99 -10.69
N THR A 355 -20.09 23.45 -11.06
CA THR A 355 -18.84 22.70 -10.92
C THR A 355 -18.14 23.18 -9.66
N THR A 356 -17.80 22.26 -8.77
CA THR A 356 -17.01 22.54 -7.57
C THR A 356 -15.71 21.76 -7.63
N VAL A 357 -14.60 22.42 -7.28
CA VAL A 357 -13.28 21.82 -7.23
C VAL A 357 -12.70 22.02 -5.83
N TRP A 358 -12.17 20.96 -5.24
CA TRP A 358 -11.45 20.98 -3.97
C TRP A 358 -9.97 20.81 -4.23
N PHE A 359 -9.18 21.79 -3.80
CA PHE A 359 -7.72 21.75 -3.83
C PHE A 359 -7.18 21.47 -2.45
N ASP A 360 -6.28 20.50 -2.31
CA ASP A 360 -5.56 20.32 -1.04
C ASP A 360 -4.64 21.51 -0.80
N VAL A 361 -4.73 22.07 0.40
CA VAL A 361 -3.95 23.24 0.80
C VAL A 361 -3.27 23.03 2.14
N MET A 362 -2.16 23.74 2.30
CA MET A 362 -1.38 23.78 3.54
C MET A 362 -1.31 25.21 4.03
N LEU A 363 -1.76 25.42 5.27
CA LEU A 363 -1.60 26.66 6.02
C LEU A 363 -0.43 26.49 7.00
N ARG A 364 0.54 27.39 6.94
CA ARG A 364 1.67 27.44 7.87
C ARG A 364 1.58 28.70 8.69
N TYR A 365 1.52 28.57 10.01
CA TYR A 365 1.57 29.71 10.94
C TYR A 365 2.98 29.88 11.44
N ASN A 366 3.58 31.05 11.26
CA ASN A 366 4.93 31.34 11.74
C ASN A 366 4.87 32.08 13.07
N GLU A 367 5.85 31.84 13.93
CA GLU A 367 6.05 32.65 15.14
C GLU A 367 6.79 33.94 14.76
N GLU A 368 6.36 35.07 15.33
CA GLU A 368 6.89 36.39 14.96
C GLU A 368 8.42 36.45 15.19
N GLY A 369 9.15 36.90 14.18
CA GLY A 369 10.63 36.92 14.21
C GLY A 369 11.30 35.56 14.01
N THR A 370 10.55 34.49 13.70
CA THR A 370 11.12 33.17 13.40
C THR A 370 10.77 32.70 11.99
N PHE A 371 11.71 32.01 11.35
CA PHE A 371 11.50 31.40 10.02
C PHE A 371 10.77 30.05 10.09
N MET A 372 10.56 29.51 11.30
CA MET A 372 10.03 28.17 11.46
C MET A 372 8.53 28.24 11.74
N PRO A 373 7.72 27.44 11.03
CA PRO A 373 6.31 27.38 11.33
C PRO A 373 6.12 26.88 12.77
N LEU A 374 5.20 27.50 13.48
CA LEU A 374 4.64 27.03 14.73
C LEU A 374 3.70 25.85 14.47
N TYR A 375 2.78 26.04 13.52
CA TYR A 375 1.77 25.05 13.14
C TYR A 375 1.72 24.84 11.64
N VAL A 376 1.44 23.60 11.26
CA VAL A 376 1.09 23.20 9.89
C VAL A 376 -0.33 22.65 9.94
N VAL A 377 -1.20 23.22 9.13
CA VAL A 377 -2.62 22.91 9.07
C VAL A 377 -2.95 22.50 7.64
N ASN A 378 -3.53 21.32 7.47
CA ASN A 378 -4.00 20.82 6.18
C ASN A 378 -5.49 21.09 6.04
N GLY A 379 -5.91 21.38 4.81
CA GLY A 379 -7.31 21.61 4.49
C GLY A 379 -7.58 21.52 3.01
N ARG A 380 -8.78 21.92 2.60
CA ARG A 380 -9.23 22.01 1.22
C ARG A 380 -9.70 23.43 0.91
N LEU A 381 -9.19 24.00 -0.17
CA LEU A 381 -9.75 25.20 -0.77
C LEU A 381 -10.86 24.77 -1.73
N VAL A 382 -12.08 25.20 -1.44
CA VAL A 382 -13.26 24.88 -2.24
C VAL A 382 -13.59 26.06 -3.13
N VAL A 383 -13.52 25.82 -4.44
CA VAL A 383 -13.90 26.81 -5.45
C VAL A 383 -15.04 26.28 -6.30
N SER A 384 -15.88 27.17 -6.81
CA SER A 384 -16.90 26.77 -7.76
C SER A 384 -17.19 27.81 -8.82
N ALA A 385 -17.79 27.35 -9.91
CA ALA A 385 -18.29 28.15 -11.01
C ALA A 385 -19.58 27.53 -11.55
N LYS A 386 -20.33 28.30 -12.35
CA LYS A 386 -21.39 27.71 -13.20
C LYS A 386 -20.77 26.75 -14.19
N SER A 387 -21.34 25.56 -14.36
CA SER A 387 -20.74 24.47 -15.15
C SER A 387 -20.41 24.89 -16.58
N ALA A 388 -21.28 25.69 -17.20
CA ALA A 388 -21.10 26.18 -18.57
C ALA A 388 -19.92 27.16 -18.74
N ALA A 389 -19.50 27.87 -17.67
CA ALA A 389 -18.42 28.86 -17.72
C ALA A 389 -17.11 28.35 -17.08
N ALA A 390 -17.17 27.22 -16.37
CA ALA A 390 -16.09 26.69 -15.55
C ALA A 390 -14.81 26.38 -16.35
N ALA A 391 -14.94 25.97 -17.61
CA ALA A 391 -13.79 25.65 -18.47
C ALA A 391 -13.12 26.89 -19.07
N ASP A 392 -13.87 27.97 -19.29
CA ASP A 392 -13.48 29.03 -20.23
C ASP A 392 -12.75 30.19 -19.57
N SER A 393 -13.11 30.55 -18.33
CA SER A 393 -12.52 31.72 -17.66
C SER A 393 -12.21 31.47 -16.17
N PRO A 394 -10.98 31.78 -15.70
CA PRO A 394 -10.67 31.81 -14.27
C PRO A 394 -11.59 32.75 -13.48
N SER A 395 -12.03 33.85 -14.09
CA SER A 395 -12.91 34.84 -13.42
C SER A 395 -14.34 34.34 -13.17
N ALA A 396 -14.72 33.20 -13.75
CA ALA A 396 -16.02 32.57 -13.47
C ALA A 396 -16.04 31.82 -12.14
N TRP A 397 -14.85 31.56 -11.57
CA TRP A 397 -14.69 30.86 -10.32
C TRP A 397 -14.75 31.82 -9.14
N GLN A 398 -15.25 31.30 -8.02
CA GLN A 398 -15.26 31.98 -6.73
C GLN A 398 -14.84 31.00 -5.64
N VAL A 399 -14.31 31.52 -4.54
CA VAL A 399 -14.04 30.71 -3.35
C VAL A 399 -15.32 30.57 -2.54
N ASP A 400 -15.69 29.34 -2.24
CA ASP A 400 -16.85 29.05 -1.40
C ASP A 400 -16.46 28.77 0.05
N ALA A 401 -15.31 28.12 0.24
CA ALA A 401 -14.83 27.75 1.56
C ALA A 401 -13.33 27.46 1.58
N LEU A 402 -12.75 27.62 2.77
CA LEU A 402 -11.48 27.03 3.18
C LEU A 402 -11.79 26.06 4.32
N GLU A 403 -11.87 24.76 3.99
CA GLU A 403 -12.24 23.69 4.91
C GLU A 403 -10.98 23.17 5.58
N VAL A 404 -10.88 23.31 6.90
CA VAL A 404 -9.69 22.88 7.64
C VAL A 404 -9.93 21.51 8.26
N GLU A 405 -9.04 20.55 7.98
CA GLU A 405 -9.21 19.15 8.38
C GLU A 405 -8.33 18.76 9.58
N SER A 406 -7.04 19.10 9.52
CA SER A 406 -6.10 18.69 10.57
C SER A 406 -4.98 19.70 10.80
N GLY A 407 -4.45 19.72 12.01
CA GLY A 407 -3.37 20.59 12.43
C GLY A 407 -2.34 19.89 13.31
N ARG A 408 -1.07 20.25 13.15
CA ARG A 408 0.04 19.71 13.95
C ARG A 408 1.06 20.78 14.27
N THR A 409 1.84 20.56 15.33
CA THR A 409 3.10 21.30 15.53
C THR A 409 3.99 21.07 14.32
N ALA A 410 4.71 22.10 13.88
CA ALA A 410 5.73 21.89 12.87
C ALA A 410 6.74 20.82 13.31
N PRO A 411 7.06 19.84 12.45
CA PRO A 411 8.02 18.78 12.74
C PRO A 411 9.38 19.31 13.23
N GLU A 412 9.83 20.44 12.68
CA GLU A 412 11.08 21.09 13.04
C GLU A 412 11.10 21.52 14.51
N ARG A 413 9.97 22.02 15.03
CA ARG A 413 9.83 22.42 16.44
C ARG A 413 9.87 21.20 17.36
N LEU A 414 9.23 20.10 16.96
CA LEU A 414 9.27 18.85 17.72
C LEU A 414 10.69 18.29 17.80
N ARG A 415 11.45 18.33 16.70
CA ARG A 415 12.86 17.92 16.69
C ARG A 415 13.71 18.78 17.63
N MET A 416 13.53 20.11 17.61
CA MET A 416 14.25 21.00 18.53
C MET A 416 13.89 20.72 19.99
N GLN A 417 12.61 20.52 20.31
CA GLN A 417 12.17 20.19 21.67
C GLN A 417 12.78 18.86 22.15
N GLN A 418 12.81 17.84 21.30
CA GLN A 418 13.45 16.56 21.60
C GLN A 418 14.96 16.72 21.82
N GLN A 419 15.65 17.49 20.96
CA GLN A 419 17.09 17.78 21.12
C GLN A 419 17.37 18.55 22.41
N GLN A 420 16.57 19.56 22.75
CA GLN A 420 16.71 20.30 24.01
C GLN A 420 16.49 19.41 25.23
N GLN A 421 15.48 18.53 25.21
CA GLN A 421 15.24 17.56 26.26
C GLN A 421 16.41 16.57 26.41
N GLN A 422 16.96 16.06 25.30
CA GLN A 422 18.14 15.19 25.32
C GLN A 422 19.37 15.91 25.88
N GLN A 423 19.61 17.17 25.50
CA GLN A 423 20.71 17.97 26.05
C GLN A 423 20.55 18.23 27.55
N GLN A 424 19.33 18.53 28.01
CA GLN A 424 19.06 18.70 29.45
C GLN A 424 19.29 17.40 30.23
N GLN A 425 18.87 16.25 29.69
CA GLN A 425 19.13 14.95 30.30
C GLN A 425 20.63 14.63 30.37
N GLN A 426 21.39 14.92 29.30
CA GLN A 426 22.85 14.75 29.32
C GLN A 426 23.53 15.68 30.34
N GLN A 427 23.09 16.94 30.45
CA GLN A 427 23.62 17.86 31.47
C GLN A 427 23.30 17.39 32.90
N GLN A 428 22.10 16.83 33.12
CA GLN A 428 21.75 16.25 34.41
C GLN A 428 22.60 15.02 34.73
N GLN A 429 22.83 14.13 33.76
CA GLN A 429 23.71 12.96 33.92
C GLN A 429 25.16 13.37 34.19
N ASN A 430 25.68 14.40 33.51
CA ASN A 430 27.02 14.90 33.76
C ASN A 430 27.17 15.57 35.14
N ARG A 431 26.09 16.14 35.67
CA ARG A 431 26.07 16.72 37.03
C ARG A 431 25.92 15.66 38.12
N SER A 432 25.27 14.53 37.83
CA SER A 432 25.10 13.42 38.77
C SER A 432 26.21 12.38 38.71
N ALA A 433 27.12 12.46 37.73
CA ALA A 433 28.35 11.68 37.73
C ALA A 433 29.15 12.01 39.00
N PRO A 434 29.44 11.02 39.88
CA PRO A 434 30.20 11.27 41.09
C PRO A 434 31.54 11.89 40.70
N ALA A 435 31.94 12.94 41.42
CA ALA A 435 33.25 13.56 41.24
C ALA A 435 34.29 12.44 41.21
N PRO A 436 35.22 12.41 40.23
CA PRO A 436 36.20 11.36 40.12
C PRO A 436 36.88 11.21 41.47
N SER A 437 36.60 10.09 42.15
CA SER A 437 37.16 9.78 43.46
C SER A 437 38.67 9.87 43.31
N GLY A 438 39.27 10.86 43.96
CA GLY A 438 40.66 11.27 43.76
C GLY A 438 41.58 10.06 43.64
N ALA A 439 42.02 9.79 42.41
CA ALA A 439 43.12 8.89 42.16
C ALA A 439 44.31 9.48 42.89
N GLY A 440 44.82 8.70 43.86
CA GLY A 440 45.87 9.11 44.76
C GLY A 440 47.08 9.67 44.02
N LEU A 441 47.68 10.67 44.65
CA LEU A 441 49.07 11.05 44.44
C LEU A 441 49.96 9.82 44.59
N ASP A 442 50.26 9.14 43.48
CA ASP A 442 51.30 8.12 43.45
C ASP A 442 52.66 8.82 43.40
N LYS A 443 53.35 8.75 44.53
CA LYS A 443 54.72 9.23 44.73
C LYS A 443 55.66 8.22 44.10
N GLY A 444 56.22 8.53 42.94
CA GLY A 444 57.17 7.62 42.28
C GLY A 444 58.02 8.27 41.20
N GLN A 445 58.72 9.36 41.52
CA GLN A 445 59.85 9.85 40.71
C GLN A 445 61.11 9.05 41.08
N PRO A 446 61.73 8.28 40.17
CA PRO A 446 63.05 7.69 40.42
C PRO A 446 64.16 8.75 40.26
N PRO A 447 65.20 8.73 41.12
CA PRO A 447 66.33 9.65 41.01
C PRO A 447 67.28 9.26 39.85
N PRO A 448 68.16 10.19 39.42
CA PRO A 448 69.12 9.99 38.33
C PRO A 448 70.24 9.00 38.63
#